data_AF-A0A9X2KCB5-F1
#
_entry.id   AF-A0A9X2KCB5-F1
#
_cell.length_a   1.000
_cell.length_b   1.000
_cell.length_c   1.000
_cell.angle_alpha   90.00
_cell.angle_beta   90.00
_cell.angle_gamma   90.00
#
_symmetry.space_group_name_H-M   'P 1'
#
loop_
_entity.id
_entity.type
_entity.pdbx_description
1 polymer ?
#
loop_
_entity_poly.entity_id
_entity_poly.type
_entity_poly.pdbx_seq_one_letter_code
_entity_poly.pdbx_strand_id
1 'polypeptide(L)'
;MRVLLKLELDCTPDAAWRALHSPAVLREVVAPWLDFGSLEAGGLPTAWPEGRHRLQPRAFGRFPVGEEVIDLGYPGGLPDGVRMLRDSGGAISGPFALFDRWDHRMAVSALPGGRTLYRDRLIAHAGALDAVAWYPTWAFWQWRGRQLRRLAPTWAFDPPGTADAASAADASGRADAASAAHPAAAPNPAGTPVSPPARKGRPA
;
A
#
# COMPACT_ATOMS: atom_id res chain seq x y z
N MET A 1 -2.62 -15.22 -20.34
CA MET A 1 -1.25 -15.25 -19.78
C MET A 1 -1.17 -14.71 -18.33
N ARG A 2 -0.05 -14.95 -17.60
CA ARG A 2 0.14 -14.51 -16.20
C ARG A 2 1.56 -14.01 -15.92
N VAL A 3 1.68 -12.90 -15.19
CA VAL A 3 2.95 -12.34 -14.71
C VAL A 3 2.83 -11.97 -13.23
N LEU A 4 3.89 -12.18 -12.44
CA LEU A 4 3.89 -11.91 -11.01
C LEU A 4 5.18 -11.21 -10.57
N LEU A 5 5.07 -10.42 -9.49
CA LEU A 5 6.21 -9.94 -8.70
C LEU A 5 5.95 -10.22 -7.21
N LYS A 6 7.03 -10.47 -6.49
CA LYS A 6 7.06 -10.49 -5.03
C LYS A 6 8.31 -9.73 -4.61
N LEU A 7 8.12 -8.57 -3.98
CA LEU A 7 9.18 -7.64 -3.66
C LEU A 7 9.12 -7.29 -2.17
N GLU A 8 10.28 -7.18 -1.54
CA GLU A 8 10.42 -6.41 -0.30
C GLU A 8 10.70 -4.96 -0.70
N LEU A 9 9.93 -4.03 -0.18
CA LEU A 9 10.06 -2.60 -0.42
C LEU A 9 10.49 -1.92 0.89
N ASP A 10 11.45 -1.02 0.76
CA ASP A 10 12.01 -0.27 1.88
C ASP A 10 11.16 0.97 2.17
N CYS A 11 9.94 0.73 2.64
CA CYS A 11 8.97 1.73 3.09
C CYS A 11 7.91 1.07 3.97
N THR A 12 7.18 1.88 4.73
CA THR A 12 6.07 1.40 5.54
C THR A 12 4.93 0.91 4.66
N PRO A 13 4.10 -0.05 5.14
CA PRO A 13 2.93 -0.51 4.40
C PRO A 13 1.97 0.63 4.04
N ASP A 14 1.86 1.67 4.87
CA ASP A 14 1.01 2.84 4.62
C ASP A 14 1.56 3.71 3.49
N ALA A 15 2.87 3.97 3.50
CA ALA A 15 3.52 4.69 2.40
C ALA A 15 3.37 3.93 1.07
N ALA A 16 3.60 2.62 1.07
CA ALA A 16 3.38 1.79 -0.11
C ALA A 16 1.91 1.83 -0.57
N TRP A 17 0.95 1.77 0.36
CA TRP A 17 -0.46 1.84 0.04
C TRP A 17 -0.84 3.18 -0.59
N ARG A 18 -0.40 4.31 -0.02
CA ARG A 18 -0.59 5.65 -0.62
C ARG A 18 0.05 5.74 -2.00
N ALA A 19 1.26 5.22 -2.16
CA ALA A 19 1.97 5.24 -3.44
C ALA A 19 1.19 4.50 -4.55
N LEU A 20 0.50 3.39 -4.22
CA LEU A 20 -0.36 2.69 -5.19
C LEU A 20 -1.57 3.51 -5.66
N HIS A 21 -2.01 4.49 -4.86
CA HIS A 21 -3.12 5.38 -5.22
C HIS A 21 -2.63 6.64 -5.94
N SER A 22 -1.33 6.86 -6.07
CA SER A 22 -0.80 8.08 -6.68
C SER A 22 -0.62 7.91 -8.19
N PRO A 23 -1.26 8.76 -9.02
CA PRO A 23 -1.01 8.75 -10.46
C PRO A 23 0.43 9.17 -10.80
N ALA A 24 1.07 9.99 -9.95
CA ALA A 24 2.47 10.36 -10.11
C ALA A 24 3.37 9.12 -9.99
N VAL A 25 3.16 8.30 -8.96
CA VAL A 25 3.92 7.05 -8.78
C VAL A 25 3.66 6.08 -9.94
N LEU A 26 2.41 5.96 -10.41
CA LEU A 26 2.11 5.16 -11.61
C LEU A 26 3.01 5.55 -12.78
N ARG A 27 3.14 6.85 -13.07
CA ARG A 27 3.98 7.37 -14.17
C ARG A 27 5.46 7.09 -13.93
N GLU A 28 5.95 7.29 -12.70
CA GLU A 28 7.35 7.06 -12.35
C GLU A 28 7.77 5.59 -12.47
N VAL A 29 6.90 4.65 -12.08
CA VAL A 29 7.24 3.21 -12.08
C VAL A 29 7.26 2.60 -13.48
N VAL A 30 6.64 3.26 -14.46
CA VAL A 30 6.63 2.83 -15.86
C VAL A 30 7.60 3.60 -16.76
N ALA A 31 8.10 4.74 -16.29
CA ALA A 31 9.07 5.56 -17.02
C ALA A 31 10.40 4.79 -17.26
N PRO A 32 11.12 5.06 -18.37
CA PRO A 32 10.79 6.04 -19.41
C PRO A 32 9.89 5.45 -20.51
N TRP A 33 9.45 4.20 -20.41
CA TRP A 33 8.77 3.49 -21.50
C TRP A 33 7.38 4.05 -21.77
N LEU A 34 6.64 4.31 -20.69
CA LEU A 34 5.31 4.86 -20.75
C LEU A 34 5.19 6.10 -19.88
N ASP A 35 4.18 6.89 -20.23
CA ASP A 35 3.63 7.95 -19.42
C ASP A 35 2.11 7.96 -19.59
N PHE A 36 1.40 8.65 -18.70
CA PHE A 36 -0.06 8.74 -18.75
C PHE A 36 -0.51 10.18 -18.61
N GLY A 37 -1.39 10.61 -19.52
CA GLY A 37 -2.17 11.83 -19.38
C GLY A 37 -3.62 11.50 -19.02
N SER A 38 -4.27 12.32 -18.20
CA SER A 38 -5.71 12.19 -17.98
C SER A 38 -6.49 12.67 -19.21
N LEU A 39 -7.57 11.98 -19.54
CA LEU A 39 -8.57 12.43 -20.52
C LEU A 39 -9.78 13.08 -19.85
N GLU A 40 -9.75 13.24 -18.52
CA GLU A 40 -10.83 13.82 -17.73
C GLU A 40 -10.61 15.31 -17.52
N ALA A 41 -11.71 16.05 -17.36
CA ALA A 41 -11.67 17.52 -17.24
C ALA A 41 -10.83 18.01 -16.04
N GLY A 42 -10.74 17.20 -14.98
CA GLY A 42 -9.97 17.52 -13.77
C GLY A 42 -8.48 17.18 -13.83
N GLY A 43 -7.99 16.60 -14.92
CA GLY A 43 -6.60 16.14 -15.02
C GLY A 43 -6.34 14.88 -14.19
N LEU A 44 -5.08 14.64 -13.83
CA LEU A 44 -4.72 13.55 -12.91
C LEU A 44 -4.86 14.04 -11.46
N PRO A 45 -5.60 13.33 -10.60
CA PRO A 45 -5.73 13.72 -9.20
C PRO A 45 -4.43 13.47 -8.41
N THR A 46 -4.35 13.95 -7.17
CA THR A 46 -3.23 13.60 -6.29
C THR A 46 -3.28 12.13 -5.86
N ALA A 47 -4.48 11.62 -5.62
CA ALA A 47 -4.77 10.22 -5.34
C ALA A 47 -6.01 9.79 -6.12
N TRP A 48 -5.98 8.58 -6.68
CA TRP A 48 -7.11 8.03 -7.41
C TRP A 48 -8.28 7.73 -6.47
N PRO A 49 -9.50 8.22 -6.77
CA PRO A 49 -10.69 7.69 -6.14
C PRO A 49 -11.03 6.30 -6.72
N GLU A 50 -11.92 5.57 -6.05
CA GLU A 50 -12.42 4.29 -6.57
C GLU A 50 -13.17 4.48 -7.89
N GLY A 51 -13.15 3.45 -8.74
CA GLY A 51 -13.88 3.40 -10.00
C GLY A 51 -13.01 3.70 -11.22
N ARG A 52 -13.68 4.17 -12.27
CA ARG A 52 -13.14 4.24 -13.64
C ARG A 52 -12.49 5.58 -13.94
N HIS A 53 -11.26 5.52 -14.44
CA HIS A 53 -10.44 6.68 -14.79
C HIS A 53 -9.94 6.59 -16.23
N ARG A 54 -10.23 7.58 -17.07
CA ARG A 54 -9.81 7.58 -18.49
C ARG A 54 -8.44 8.21 -18.66
N LEU A 55 -7.55 7.47 -19.29
CA LEU A 55 -6.16 7.85 -19.53
C LEU A 55 -5.80 7.77 -21.02
N GLN A 56 -4.80 8.57 -21.38
CA GLN A 56 -4.08 8.48 -22.64
C GLN A 56 -2.65 8.03 -22.36
N PRO A 57 -2.32 6.76 -22.63
CA PRO A 57 -0.95 6.28 -22.58
C PRO A 57 -0.09 6.94 -23.66
N ARG A 58 1.16 7.24 -23.31
CA ARG A 58 2.16 7.83 -24.23
C ARG A 58 3.45 7.03 -24.19
N ALA A 59 3.87 6.50 -25.34
CA ALA A 59 5.18 5.89 -25.48
C ALA A 59 6.28 6.94 -25.36
N PHE A 60 7.28 6.64 -24.54
CA PHE A 60 8.42 7.52 -24.25
C PHE A 60 8.01 8.92 -23.78
N GLY A 61 6.83 9.03 -23.13
CA GLY A 61 6.26 10.30 -22.69
C GLY A 61 5.77 11.23 -23.80
N ARG A 62 5.88 10.83 -25.08
CA ARG A 62 5.66 11.75 -26.22
C ARG A 62 4.59 11.31 -27.19
N PHE A 63 4.58 10.03 -27.58
CA PHE A 63 3.72 9.56 -28.66
C PHE A 63 2.47 8.89 -28.09
N PRO A 64 1.25 9.42 -28.31
CA PRO A 64 0.03 8.77 -27.86
C PRO A 64 -0.08 7.36 -28.46
N VAL A 65 -0.37 6.37 -27.61
CA VAL A 65 -0.49 4.95 -28.02
C VAL A 65 -1.87 4.37 -27.71
N GLY A 66 -2.89 5.21 -27.84
CA GLY A 66 -4.29 4.83 -27.66
C GLY A 66 -4.94 5.49 -26.46
N GLU A 67 -6.02 4.87 -26.00
CA GLU A 67 -6.77 5.26 -24.81
C GLU A 67 -6.94 4.05 -23.90
N GLU A 68 -6.95 4.28 -22.60
CA GLU A 68 -7.09 3.25 -21.58
C GLU A 68 -8.06 3.71 -20.50
N VAL A 69 -8.72 2.75 -19.88
CA VAL A 69 -9.46 2.95 -18.65
C VAL A 69 -8.74 2.17 -17.56
N ILE A 70 -8.44 2.82 -16.44
CA ILE A 70 -8.12 2.12 -15.19
C ILE A 70 -9.43 1.99 -14.42
N ASP A 71 -9.71 0.82 -13.86
CA ASP A 71 -10.91 0.60 -13.04
C ASP A 71 -10.51 0.05 -11.67
N LEU A 72 -10.41 0.96 -10.71
CA LEU A 72 -9.88 0.66 -9.37
C LEU A 72 -10.98 0.15 -8.46
N GLY A 73 -10.69 -0.95 -7.76
CA GLY A 73 -11.53 -1.47 -6.69
C GLY A 73 -10.73 -2.16 -5.59
N TYR A 74 -11.40 -2.40 -4.46
CA TYR A 74 -10.80 -2.95 -3.23
C TYR A 74 -11.46 -4.27 -2.84
N PRO A 75 -10.89 -5.43 -3.22
CA PRO A 75 -11.49 -6.71 -2.87
C PRO A 75 -11.47 -6.95 -1.35
N GLY A 76 -12.62 -7.33 -0.80
CA GLY A 76 -12.76 -7.73 0.61
C GLY A 76 -12.35 -9.19 0.88
N GLY A 77 -12.48 -9.61 2.14
CA GLY A 77 -12.19 -11.00 2.55
C GLY A 77 -10.70 -11.36 2.52
N LEU A 78 -9.82 -10.36 2.65
CA LEU A 78 -8.38 -10.56 2.70
C LEU A 78 -7.94 -10.99 4.10
N PRO A 79 -6.79 -11.70 4.23
CA PRO A 79 -6.18 -11.94 5.53
C PRO A 79 -5.88 -10.63 6.27
N ASP A 80 -5.88 -10.69 7.60
CA ASP A 80 -5.58 -9.54 8.44
C ASP A 80 -4.23 -8.90 8.10
N GLY A 81 -4.21 -7.57 8.01
CA GLY A 81 -3.02 -6.79 7.68
C GLY A 81 -2.64 -6.78 6.19
N VAL A 82 -3.46 -7.36 5.32
CA VAL A 82 -3.27 -7.30 3.86
C VAL A 82 -4.25 -6.29 3.25
N ARG A 83 -3.72 -5.35 2.48
CA ARG A 83 -4.52 -4.45 1.63
C ARG A 83 -4.28 -4.78 0.16
N MET A 84 -5.32 -4.74 -0.66
CA MET A 84 -5.18 -5.05 -2.08
C MET A 84 -5.94 -4.04 -2.95
N LEU A 85 -5.22 -3.48 -3.92
CA LEU A 85 -5.78 -2.69 -5.00
C LEU A 85 -5.94 -3.61 -6.22
N ARG A 86 -7.10 -3.57 -6.85
CA ARG A 86 -7.37 -4.26 -8.11
C ARG A 86 -7.65 -3.22 -9.19
N ASP A 87 -6.97 -3.37 -10.31
CA ASP A 87 -7.29 -2.69 -11.57
C ASP A 87 -7.85 -3.72 -12.55
N SER A 88 -9.13 -3.56 -12.90
CA SER A 88 -9.84 -4.35 -13.90
C SER A 88 -10.19 -3.55 -15.15
N GLY A 89 -9.43 -2.49 -15.41
CA GLY A 89 -9.55 -1.65 -16.57
C GLY A 89 -9.19 -2.35 -17.88
N GLY A 90 -8.84 -1.57 -18.89
CA GLY A 90 -8.44 -2.09 -20.18
C GLY A 90 -8.25 -0.98 -21.22
N ALA A 91 -7.49 -1.31 -22.25
CA ALA A 91 -7.28 -0.42 -23.38
C ALA A 91 -8.54 -0.34 -24.25
N ILE A 92 -8.97 0.87 -24.58
CA ILE A 92 -10.06 1.15 -25.51
C ILE A 92 -9.55 1.09 -26.95
N SER A 93 -8.34 1.60 -27.20
CA SER A 93 -7.75 1.71 -28.53
C SER A 93 -6.23 1.60 -28.49
N GLY A 94 -5.60 1.52 -29.66
CA GLY A 94 -4.15 1.42 -29.81
C GLY A 94 -3.61 0.00 -29.61
N PRO A 95 -2.28 -0.18 -29.60
CA PRO A 95 -1.65 -1.51 -29.50
C PRO A 95 -2.04 -2.30 -28.25
N PHE A 96 -2.37 -1.63 -27.14
CA PHE A 96 -2.77 -2.29 -25.91
C PHE A 96 -4.18 -2.87 -25.95
N ALA A 97 -5.03 -2.45 -26.91
CA ALA A 97 -6.36 -3.04 -27.13
C ALA A 97 -6.28 -4.50 -27.64
N LEU A 98 -5.07 -5.00 -27.95
CA LEU A 98 -4.82 -6.43 -28.10
C LEU A 98 -5.22 -7.23 -26.85
N PHE A 99 -5.13 -6.63 -25.66
CA PHE A 99 -5.52 -7.29 -24.42
C PHE A 99 -7.02 -7.15 -24.17
N ASP A 100 -7.79 -8.21 -24.41
CA ASP A 100 -9.25 -8.23 -24.21
C ASP A 100 -9.66 -8.41 -22.74
N ARG A 101 -8.71 -8.83 -21.90
CA ARG A 101 -8.88 -8.95 -20.46
C ARG A 101 -7.64 -8.48 -19.73
N TRP A 102 -7.88 -7.70 -18.68
CA TRP A 102 -6.87 -7.21 -17.75
C TRP A 102 -7.39 -7.37 -16.31
N ASP A 103 -6.64 -8.08 -15.47
CA ASP A 103 -6.90 -8.23 -14.03
C ASP A 103 -5.58 -8.11 -13.27
N HIS A 104 -5.24 -6.86 -12.95
CA HIS A 104 -4.04 -6.51 -12.22
C HIS A 104 -4.38 -6.36 -10.74
N ARG A 105 -3.67 -7.09 -9.88
CA ARG A 105 -3.85 -7.04 -8.42
C ARG A 105 -2.54 -6.76 -7.73
N MET A 106 -2.56 -5.77 -6.86
CA MET A 106 -1.42 -5.31 -6.10
C MET A 106 -1.75 -5.38 -4.62
N ALA A 107 -1.02 -6.21 -3.88
CA ALA A 107 -1.22 -6.40 -2.45
C ALA A 107 -0.02 -5.90 -1.66
N VAL A 108 -0.33 -5.29 -0.52
CA VAL A 108 0.62 -4.72 0.43
C VAL A 108 0.37 -5.36 1.79
N SER A 109 1.46 -5.78 2.45
CA SER A 109 1.44 -6.37 3.78
C SER A 109 2.73 -6.02 4.53
N ALA A 110 2.70 -6.06 5.86
CA ALA A 110 3.87 -5.72 6.67
C ALA A 110 4.98 -6.77 6.59
N LEU A 111 6.23 -6.32 6.68
CA LEU A 111 7.42 -7.10 7.01
C LEU A 111 8.05 -6.60 8.30
N PRO A 112 8.87 -7.43 8.98
CA PRO A 112 9.69 -6.97 10.09
C PRO A 112 10.57 -5.76 9.73
N GLY A 113 10.78 -4.88 10.70
CA GLY A 113 11.60 -3.67 10.53
C GLY A 113 10.89 -2.51 9.81
N GLY A 114 9.55 -2.47 9.82
CA GLY A 114 8.79 -1.39 9.19
C GLY A 114 8.79 -1.42 7.66
N ARG A 115 9.22 -2.52 7.06
CA ARG A 115 9.28 -2.72 5.60
C ARG A 115 7.97 -3.29 5.06
N THR A 116 7.85 -3.32 3.75
CA THR A 116 6.65 -3.78 3.05
C THR A 116 6.91 -5.02 2.21
N LEU A 117 6.04 -6.02 2.33
CA LEU A 117 5.93 -7.10 1.35
C LEU A 117 4.89 -6.70 0.30
N TYR A 118 5.39 -6.37 -0.88
CA TYR A 118 4.59 -6.06 -2.06
C TYR A 118 4.43 -7.29 -2.96
N ARG A 119 3.20 -7.57 -3.36
CA ARG A 119 2.88 -8.63 -4.32
C ARG A 119 2.11 -8.03 -5.48
N ASP A 120 2.52 -8.38 -6.68
CA ASP A 120 1.87 -7.95 -7.91
C ASP A 120 1.52 -9.19 -8.73
N ARG A 121 0.30 -9.23 -9.24
CA ARG A 121 -0.13 -10.27 -10.18
C ARG A 121 -0.97 -9.64 -11.28
N LEU A 122 -0.51 -9.80 -12.51
CA LEU A 122 -1.28 -9.53 -13.71
C LEU A 122 -1.79 -10.86 -14.29
N ILE A 123 -3.09 -10.93 -14.53
CA ILE A 123 -3.69 -11.86 -15.49
C ILE A 123 -4.19 -11.03 -16.67
N ALA A 124 -3.64 -11.28 -17.84
CA ALA A 124 -4.04 -10.62 -19.08
C ALA A 124 -4.29 -11.67 -20.17
N HIS A 125 -5.11 -11.36 -21.16
CA HIS A 125 -5.36 -12.24 -22.31
C HIS A 125 -5.30 -11.44 -23.60
N ALA A 126 -4.60 -11.97 -24.60
CA ALA A 126 -4.39 -11.40 -25.93
C ALA A 126 -4.79 -12.41 -27.04
N GLY A 127 -5.70 -13.33 -26.70
CA GLY A 127 -6.11 -14.43 -27.57
C GLY A 127 -4.93 -15.30 -28.03
N ALA A 128 -4.86 -15.58 -29.33
CA ALA A 128 -3.83 -16.43 -29.92
C ALA A 128 -2.39 -15.89 -29.76
N LEU A 129 -2.23 -14.59 -29.46
CA LEU A 129 -0.93 -13.95 -29.29
C LEU A 129 -0.39 -14.01 -27.86
N ASP A 130 -1.09 -14.65 -26.92
CA ASP A 130 -0.72 -14.75 -25.50
C ASP A 130 0.75 -15.14 -25.28
N ALA A 131 1.24 -16.16 -25.98
CA ALA A 131 2.62 -16.64 -25.83
C ALA A 131 3.67 -15.61 -26.28
N VAL A 132 3.37 -14.84 -27.34
CA VAL A 132 4.27 -13.82 -27.87
C VAL A 132 4.20 -12.56 -27.03
N ALA A 133 3.00 -12.12 -26.66
CA ALA A 133 2.76 -10.95 -25.83
C ALA A 133 3.33 -11.10 -24.41
N TRP A 134 3.46 -12.34 -23.92
CA TRP A 134 4.00 -12.61 -22.59
C TRP A 134 5.42 -12.07 -22.39
N TYR A 135 6.31 -12.20 -23.37
CA TYR A 135 7.71 -11.76 -23.23
C TYR A 135 7.86 -10.26 -22.97
N PRO A 136 7.31 -9.35 -23.81
CA PRO A 136 7.39 -7.92 -23.54
C PRO A 136 6.62 -7.53 -22.26
N THR A 137 5.47 -8.15 -21.97
CA THR A 137 4.74 -7.88 -20.72
C THR A 137 5.55 -8.29 -19.49
N TRP A 138 6.20 -9.46 -19.52
CA TRP A 138 7.06 -9.92 -18.44
C TRP A 138 8.25 -8.98 -18.23
N ALA A 139 8.94 -8.59 -19.31
CA ALA A 139 10.08 -7.68 -19.26
C ALA A 139 9.67 -6.32 -18.68
N PHE A 140 8.54 -5.78 -19.12
CA PHE A 140 7.97 -4.55 -18.58
C PHE A 140 7.62 -4.67 -17.09
N TRP A 141 7.08 -5.81 -16.66
CA TRP A 141 6.83 -6.08 -15.24
C TRP A 141 8.14 -6.13 -14.42
N GLN A 142 9.20 -6.74 -14.95
CA GLN A 142 10.51 -6.76 -14.27
C GLN A 142 11.09 -5.35 -14.15
N TRP A 143 10.98 -4.54 -15.20
CA TRP A 143 11.35 -3.14 -15.18
C TRP A 143 10.58 -2.37 -14.09
N ARG A 144 9.26 -2.48 -14.08
CA ARG A 144 8.39 -1.86 -13.07
C ARG A 144 8.77 -2.33 -11.67
N GLY A 145 9.06 -3.62 -11.47
CA GLY A 145 9.54 -4.15 -10.19
C GLY A 145 10.87 -3.55 -9.74
N ARG A 146 11.80 -3.28 -10.66
CA ARG A 146 13.05 -2.56 -10.36
C ARG A 146 12.76 -1.11 -9.96
N GLN A 147 11.85 -0.44 -10.67
CA GLN A 147 11.46 0.93 -10.36
C GLN A 147 10.79 1.06 -8.99
N LEU A 148 9.86 0.16 -8.67
CA LEU A 148 9.21 0.10 -7.36
C LEU A 148 10.23 -0.02 -6.22
N ARG A 149 11.23 -0.90 -6.35
CA ARG A 149 12.30 -1.02 -5.34
C ARG A 149 13.14 0.25 -5.22
N ARG A 150 13.41 0.93 -6.34
CA ARG A 150 14.20 2.16 -6.38
C ARG A 150 13.47 3.34 -5.74
N LEU A 151 12.16 3.44 -5.97
CA LEU A 151 11.32 4.56 -5.53
C LEU A 151 10.74 4.36 -4.13
N ALA A 152 10.58 3.12 -3.66
CA ALA A 152 10.01 2.84 -2.36
C ALA A 152 10.59 3.65 -1.19
N PRO A 153 11.94 3.79 -1.06
CA PRO A 153 12.52 4.62 0.01
C PRO A 153 12.06 6.08 0.00
N THR A 154 11.67 6.63 -1.16
CA THR A 154 11.28 8.03 -1.27
C THR A 154 9.81 8.28 -0.90
N TRP A 155 9.00 7.23 -0.74
CA TRP A 155 7.59 7.36 -0.36
C TRP A 155 7.39 7.59 1.15
N ALA A 156 8.44 7.44 1.94
CA ALA A 156 8.40 7.70 3.39
C ALA A 156 8.18 9.18 3.72
N PHE A 157 8.40 10.10 2.77
CA PHE A 157 8.17 11.52 2.99
C PHE A 157 6.68 11.87 2.83
N ASP A 158 6.07 12.30 3.92
CA ASP A 158 4.71 12.81 3.94
C ASP A 158 4.72 14.31 4.30
N PRO A 159 4.35 15.23 3.38
CA PRO A 159 4.20 16.62 3.75
C PRO A 159 3.07 16.76 4.80
N PRO A 160 3.17 17.66 5.79
CA PRO A 160 2.14 17.82 6.81
C PRO A 160 0.74 18.06 6.20
N GLY A 161 -0.26 17.27 6.62
CA GLY A 161 -1.67 17.41 6.18
C GLY A 161 -2.30 16.20 5.48
N THR A 162 -1.61 15.07 5.43
CA THR A 162 -2.08 13.81 4.85
C THR A 162 -2.74 12.87 5.87
N ALA A 163 -3.35 11.79 5.38
CA ALA A 163 -4.10 10.80 6.18
C ALA A 163 -3.29 10.15 7.33
N ASP A 164 -1.95 10.14 7.25
CA ASP A 164 -1.09 9.62 8.31
C ASP A 164 -0.98 10.57 9.50
N ALA A 165 -0.99 11.89 9.28
CA ALA A 165 -1.05 12.86 10.38
C ALA A 165 -2.35 12.70 11.16
N ALA A 166 -3.46 12.40 10.47
CA ALA A 166 -4.74 12.07 11.09
C ALA A 166 -4.70 10.71 11.80
N SER A 167 -4.14 9.67 11.17
CA SER A 167 -4.08 8.32 11.76
C SER A 167 -3.11 8.22 12.95
N ALA A 168 -2.00 8.95 12.91
CA ALA A 168 -1.05 9.07 14.02
C ALA A 168 -1.67 9.88 15.18
N ALA A 169 -2.40 10.96 14.87
CA ALA A 169 -3.17 11.71 15.87
C ALA A 169 -4.29 10.87 16.51
N ASP A 170 -4.98 10.04 15.72
CA ASP A 170 -6.01 9.12 16.21
C ASP A 170 -5.40 7.98 17.04
N ALA A 171 -4.20 7.52 16.70
CA ALA A 171 -3.47 6.52 17.46
C ALA A 171 -2.93 7.09 18.79
N SER A 172 -2.38 8.31 18.78
CA SER A 172 -1.96 9.00 20.01
C SER A 172 -3.15 9.34 20.90
N GLY A 173 -4.26 9.81 20.33
CA GLY A 173 -5.49 10.10 21.09
C GLY A 173 -6.09 8.84 21.73
N ARG A 174 -6.01 7.69 21.05
CA ARG A 174 -6.40 6.39 21.64
C ARG A 174 -5.45 5.93 22.74
N ALA A 175 -4.15 6.15 22.60
CA ALA A 175 -3.16 5.81 23.63
C ALA A 175 -3.32 6.69 24.88
N ASP A 176 -3.56 7.98 24.70
CA ASP A 176 -3.83 8.93 25.79
C ASP A 176 -5.15 8.61 26.51
N ALA A 177 -6.21 8.28 25.77
CA ALA A 177 -7.47 7.83 26.35
C ALA A 177 -7.33 6.52 27.13
N ALA A 178 -6.53 5.57 26.63
CA ALA A 178 -6.24 4.32 27.34
C ALA A 178 -5.40 4.55 28.62
N SER A 179 -4.46 5.52 28.59
CA SER A 179 -3.70 5.92 29.77
C SER A 179 -4.57 6.64 30.81
N ALA A 180 -5.55 7.43 30.40
CA ALA A 180 -6.50 8.10 31.28
C ALA A 180 -7.54 7.13 31.89
N ALA A 181 -7.83 6.03 31.20
CA ALA A 181 -8.79 5.01 31.64
C ALA A 181 -8.20 3.97 32.62
N HIS A 182 -6.91 4.07 32.99
CA HIS A 182 -6.33 3.25 34.05
C HIS A 182 -6.39 4.01 35.38
N PRO A 183 -7.42 3.79 36.23
CA PRO A 183 -7.42 4.39 37.56
C PRO A 183 -6.24 3.83 38.34
N ALA A 184 -5.42 4.72 38.91
CA ALA A 184 -4.39 4.37 39.87
C ALA A 184 -5.02 3.47 40.95
N ALA A 185 -4.56 2.22 41.01
CA ALA A 185 -4.97 1.29 42.06
C ALA A 185 -4.74 1.96 43.43
N ALA A 186 -5.84 2.17 44.15
CA ALA A 186 -5.81 2.78 45.47
C ALA A 186 -4.91 1.94 46.41
N PRO A 187 -4.07 2.57 47.24
CA PRO A 187 -3.25 1.84 48.20
C PRO A 187 -4.15 1.15 49.25
N ASN A 188 -3.91 -0.15 49.42
CA ASN A 188 -4.64 -1.05 50.30
C ASN A 188 -4.50 -0.64 51.78
N PRO A 189 -5.58 -0.41 52.55
CA PRO A 189 -5.48 -0.06 53.96
C PRO A 189 -5.71 -1.30 54.86
N ALA A 190 -4.65 -2.06 55.17
CA ALA A 190 -4.66 -2.95 56.34
C ALA A 190 -3.25 -3.46 56.66
N GLY A 191 -2.67 -2.98 57.77
CA GLY A 191 -1.42 -3.48 58.33
C GLY A 191 -1.31 -3.04 59.79
N THR A 192 -2.16 -3.59 60.65
CA THR A 192 -2.07 -3.42 62.10
C THR A 192 -0.76 -4.06 62.58
N PRO A 193 0.12 -3.34 63.31
CA PRO A 193 1.37 -3.91 63.79
C PRO A 193 1.10 -4.85 64.97
N VAL A 194 1.48 -6.12 64.82
CA VAL A 194 1.56 -7.08 65.94
C VAL A 194 2.87 -6.82 66.69
N SER A 195 2.76 -6.32 67.93
CA SER A 195 3.88 -6.15 68.85
C SER A 195 4.46 -7.51 69.30
N PRO A 196 5.79 -7.66 69.43
CA PRO A 196 6.39 -8.88 69.96
C PRO A 196 6.26 -8.94 71.50
N PRO A 197 6.05 -10.13 72.11
CA PRO A 197 6.02 -10.27 73.56
C PRO A 197 7.41 -10.16 74.17
N ALA A 198 7.45 -9.45 75.30
CA ALA A 198 8.63 -9.13 76.09
C ALA A 198 9.33 -10.37 76.68
N ARG A 199 10.65 -10.37 76.55
CA ARG A 199 11.60 -11.30 77.19
C ARG A 199 11.56 -11.07 78.71
N LYS A 200 11.05 -12.03 79.49
CA LYS A 200 11.17 -12.04 80.96
C LYS A 200 12.25 -13.04 81.40
N GLY A 201 13.04 -12.58 82.36
CA GLY A 201 14.30 -13.16 82.81
C GLY A 201 14.21 -14.56 83.40
N ARG A 202 15.36 -15.24 83.32
CA ARG A 202 15.74 -16.40 84.12
C ARG A 202 16.53 -15.88 85.34
N PRO A 203 16.16 -16.24 86.57
CA PRO A 203 17.11 -16.17 87.69
C PRO A 203 17.57 -17.58 88.10
N ALA A 204 18.85 -17.63 88.49
CA ALA A 204 19.63 -18.69 89.15
C ALA A 204 19.64 -20.08 88.51
#